data_AF-A0A8I2FSV4-F1
#
_entry.id   AF-A0A8I2FSV4-F1
#
_cell.length_a   1.000
_cell.length_b   1.000
_cell.length_c   1.000
_cell.angle_alpha   90.00
_cell.angle_beta   90.00
_cell.angle_gamma   90.00
#
_symmetry.space_group_name_H-M   'P 1'
#
loop_
_entity.id
_entity.type
_entity.pdbx_description
1 polymer ?
#
loop_
_entity_poly.entity_id
_entity_poly.type
_entity_poly.pdbx_seq_one_letter_code
_entity_poly.pdbx_strand_id
1 'polypeptide(L)' 'MAAASFKRSTKEITDNKDLNPLLWYSLPSVVPAQALPSPGGLPVIRNDHVIGGVGIGGGTPEEDHECALAGAAAIK' A
#
# COMPACT_ATOMS: atom_id res chain seq x y z
N MET A 1 -5.34 -6.20 4.05
CA MET A 1 -4.68 -5.52 2.91
C MET A 1 -3.70 -4.50 3.45
N ALA A 2 -2.44 -4.51 3.01
CA ALA A 2 -1.36 -3.69 3.57
C ALA A 2 -1.71 -2.19 3.67
N ALA A 3 -2.13 -1.56 2.57
CA ALA A 3 -2.43 -0.12 2.54
C ALA A 3 -3.50 0.30 3.57
N ALA A 4 -4.55 -0.51 3.73
CA ALA A 4 -5.59 -0.28 4.73
C ALA A 4 -5.07 -0.44 6.17
N SER A 5 -4.29 -1.49 6.42
CA SER A 5 -3.70 -1.78 7.75
C SER A 5 -2.71 -0.70 8.20
N PHE A 6 -1.88 -0.20 7.28
CA PHE A 6 -0.90 0.87 7.55
C PHE A 6 -1.47 2.28 7.40
N LYS A 7 -2.74 2.40 6.94
CA LYS A 7 -3.45 3.65 6.69
C LYS A 7 -2.70 4.63 5.77
N ARG A 8 -1.97 4.09 4.80
CA ARG A 8 -1.13 4.85 3.84
C ARG A 8 -0.87 4.03 2.59
N SER A 9 -0.39 4.66 1.51
CA SER A 9 -0.07 3.93 0.28
C SER A 9 1.12 2.98 0.47
N THR A 10 1.15 1.85 -0.24
CA THR A 10 2.32 0.95 -0.20
C THR A 10 3.53 1.56 -0.91
N LYS A 11 3.30 2.52 -1.80
CA LYS A 11 4.35 3.37 -2.38
C LYS A 11 5.05 4.18 -1.29
N GLU A 12 4.31 4.89 -0.43
CA GLU A 12 4.89 5.62 0.71
C GLU A 12 5.67 4.69 1.66
N ILE A 13 5.20 3.47 1.89
CA ILE A 13 5.93 2.50 2.73
C ILE A 13 7.29 2.15 2.09
N THR A 14 7.31 1.99 0.76
CA THR A 14 8.51 1.66 -0.01
C THR A 14 9.49 2.83 -0.07
N ASP A 15 8.98 4.05 -0.32
CA ASP A 15 9.79 5.27 -0.40
C ASP A 15 10.46 5.61 0.95
N ASN A 16 9.84 5.20 2.07
CA ASN A 16 10.38 5.41 3.42
C ASN A 16 11.26 4.26 3.94
N LYS A 17 11.55 3.23 3.14
CA LYS A 17 12.35 2.07 3.59
C LYS A 17 13.72 2.48 4.14
N ASP A 18 14.33 3.52 3.58
CA ASP A 18 15.67 3.97 3.93
C ASP A 18 15.68 4.76 5.26
N LEU A 19 14.54 5.32 5.66
CA LEU A 19 14.38 6.01 6.94
C LEU A 19 14.23 5.04 8.11
N ASN A 20 13.79 3.80 7.86
CA ASN A 20 13.70 2.77 8.89
C ASN A 20 14.01 1.36 8.33
N PRO A 21 15.30 1.07 8.09
CA PRO A 21 15.72 -0.19 7.47
C PRO A 21 15.33 -1.41 8.29
N LEU A 22 15.38 -1.31 9.63
CA LEU A 22 15.02 -2.41 10.53
C LEU A 22 13.54 -2.77 10.43
N LEU A 23 12.66 -1.78 10.35
CA LEU A 23 11.24 -2.03 10.09
C LEU A 23 11.06 -2.75 8.76
N TRP A 24 11.76 -2.30 7.71
CA TRP A 24 11.65 -2.91 6.38
C TRP A 24 12.06 -4.38 6.34
N TYR A 25 13.23 -4.71 6.89
CA TYR A 25 13.75 -6.08 6.88
C TYR A 25 12.99 -7.02 7.83
N SER A 26 12.36 -6.49 8.87
CA SER A 26 11.56 -7.28 9.82
C SER A 26 10.12 -7.52 9.36
N LEU A 27 9.59 -6.72 8.43
CA LEU A 27 8.21 -6.84 7.93
C LEU A 27 7.81 -8.28 7.54
N PRO A 28 8.60 -9.02 6.73
CA PRO A 28 8.27 -10.40 6.38
C PRO A 28 8.16 -11.35 7.58
N SER A 29 8.90 -11.08 8.66
CA SER A 29 8.88 -11.89 9.88
C SER A 29 7.71 -11.55 10.80
N VAL A 30 7.27 -10.30 10.85
CA VAL A 30 6.20 -9.84 11.75
C VAL A 30 4.80 -9.91 11.12
N VAL A 31 4.69 -9.83 9.79
CA VAL A 31 3.44 -10.00 9.03
C VAL A 31 3.66 -10.95 7.83
N PRO A 32 3.88 -12.25 8.09
CA PRO A 32 4.22 -13.22 7.06
C PRO A 32 3.11 -13.32 6.00
N ALA A 33 3.49 -13.13 4.73
CA ALA A 33 2.63 -13.20 3.55
C ALA A 33 1.40 -12.24 3.53
N GLN A 34 1.28 -11.33 4.49
CA GLN A 34 0.12 -10.41 4.59
C GLN A 34 0.43 -8.98 4.17
N ALA A 35 1.71 -8.61 4.09
CA ALA A 35 2.15 -7.31 3.63
C ALA A 35 3.18 -7.47 2.51
N LEU A 36 2.82 -7.05 1.30
CA LEU A 36 3.76 -6.87 0.21
C LEU A 36 4.07 -5.37 0.11
N PRO A 37 5.29 -4.94 0.46
CA PRO A 37 5.62 -3.54 0.44
C PRO A 37 6.20 -3.21 -0.95
N SER A 38 5.31 -3.24 -1.94
CA SER A 38 5.54 -2.83 -3.32
C SER A 38 4.49 -1.78 -3.67
N PRO A 39 4.80 -0.74 -4.48
CA PRO A 39 3.80 0.13 -5.06
C PRO A 39 2.65 -0.65 -5.73
N GLY A 40 1.43 -0.10 -5.69
CA GLY A 40 0.21 -0.76 -6.18
C GLY A 40 -0.94 -0.82 -5.16
N GLY A 41 -0.72 -0.43 -3.90
CA GLY A 41 -1.73 -0.41 -2.84
C GLY A 41 -2.10 1.00 -2.36
N LEU A 42 -3.40 1.28 -2.22
CA LEU A 42 -3.93 2.55 -1.70
C LEU A 42 -5.04 2.32 -0.65
N PRO A 43 -5.07 3.08 0.45
CA PRO A 43 -6.19 3.05 1.39
C PRO A 43 -7.41 3.76 0.78
N VAL A 44 -8.60 3.25 1.05
CA VAL A 44 -9.86 3.95 0.73
C VAL A 44 -10.32 4.67 1.98
N ILE A 45 -10.42 6.00 1.89
CA ILE A 45 -10.75 6.89 3.02
C ILE A 45 -12.06 7.60 2.72
N ARG A 46 -13.02 7.54 3.65
CA ARG A 46 -14.29 8.27 3.60
C ARG A 46 -14.57 8.87 4.98
N ASN A 47 -14.90 10.16 5.03
CA ASN A 47 -15.15 10.89 6.28
C ASN A 47 -14.03 10.69 7.32
N ASP A 48 -12.78 10.86 6.90
CA ASP A 48 -11.57 10.63 7.71
C ASP A 48 -11.39 9.21 8.27
N HIS A 49 -12.18 8.25 7.80
CA HIS A 49 -12.08 6.85 8.20
C HIS A 49 -11.58 5.97 7.06
N VAL A 50 -10.59 5.11 7.35
CA VAL A 50 -10.14 4.07 6.42
C VAL A 50 -11.18 2.96 6.42
N ILE A 51 -11.92 2.82 5.32
CA ILE A 51 -12.98 1.81 5.17
C ILE A 51 -12.49 0.55 4.42
N GLY A 52 -11.27 0.58 3.90
CA GLY A 52 -10.69 -0.51 3.13
C GLY A 52 -9.46 -0.06 2.34
N GLY A 53 -9.19 -0.73 1.23
CA GLY A 53 -8.13 -0.35 0.31
C GLY A 53 -8.34 -0.96 -1.07
N VAL A 54 -7.51 -0.54 -2.02
CA VAL A 54 -7.37 -1.11 -3.36
C VAL A 54 -5.93 -1.64 -3.47
N GLY A 55 -5.75 -2.81 -4.10
CA GLY A 55 -4.45 -3.39 -4.37
C GLY A 55 -4.41 -3.96 -5.77
N ILE A 56 -3.48 -3.47 -6.59
CA ILE A 56 -3.24 -3.92 -7.96
C ILE A 56 -1.86 -4.58 -8.03
N GLY A 57 -1.76 -5.62 -8.83
CA GLY A 57 -0.53 -6.34 -9.09
C GLY A 57 -0.60 -7.01 -10.46
N GLY A 58 0.41 -6.77 -11.28
CA GLY A 58 0.54 -7.44 -12.59
C GLY A 58 1.37 -6.66 -13.60
N GLY A 59 1.49 -5.34 -13.46
CA GLY A 59 2.36 -4.49 -14.26
C GLY A 59 3.68 -4.17 -13.57
N THR A 60 4.32 -3.10 -14.03
CA THR A 60 5.38 -2.39 -13.30
C THR A 60 4.81 -1.76 -12.01
N PRO A 61 5.63 -1.49 -10.99
CA PRO A 61 5.18 -0.82 -9.76
C PRO A 61 4.46 0.52 -10.03
N GLU A 62 4.93 1.26 -11.03
CA GLU A 62 4.35 2.53 -11.47
C GLU A 62 2.96 2.32 -12.10
N GLU A 63 2.82 1.38 -13.03
CA GLU A 63 1.53 1.03 -13.66
C GLU A 63 0.52 0.52 -12.63
N ASP A 64 0.95 -0.35 -11.71
CA ASP A 64 0.10 -0.87 -10.64
C ASP A 64 -0.37 0.28 -9.73
N HIS A 65 0.51 1.24 -9.42
CA HIS A 65 0.15 2.40 -8.62
C HIS A 65 -0.82 3.35 -9.34
N GLU A 66 -0.60 3.63 -10.63
CA GLU A 66 -1.50 4.44 -11.45
C GLU A 66 -2.89 3.79 -11.58
N CYS A 67 -2.94 2.48 -11.80
CA CYS A 67 -4.19 1.72 -11.84
C CYS A 67 -4.92 1.78 -10.48
N ALA A 68 -4.19 1.62 -9.37
CA ALA A 68 -4.76 1.74 -8.04
C ALA A 68 -5.35 3.14 -7.80
N LEU A 69 -4.66 4.21 -8.24
CA LEU A 69 -5.15 5.60 -8.13
C LEU A 69 -6.46 5.78 -8.90
N ALA A 70 -6.53 5.27 -10.13
CA ALA A 70 -7.74 5.32 -10.95
C ALA A 70 -8.91 4.57 -10.28
N GLY A 71 -8.65 3.37 -9.75
CA GLY A 71 -9.65 2.57 -9.04
C GLY A 71 -10.16 3.27 -7.77
N ALA A 72 -9.26 3.83 -6.96
CA ALA A 72 -9.64 4.57 -5.75
C ALA A 72 -10.43 5.85 -6.07
N ALA A 73 -10.09 6.56 -7.16
CA ALA A 73 -10.80 7.77 -7.59
C ALA A 73 -12.27 7.50 -7.96
N ALA A 74 -12.59 6.29 -8.43
CA ALA A 74 -13.96 5.89 -8.76
C ALA A 74 -14.83 5.60 -7.52
N ILE A 75 -14.24 5.48 -6.32
CA ILE A 75 -14.93 5.10 -5.07
C ILE A 75 -15.26 6.33 -4.19
N LYS A 76 -14.86 7.54 -4.60
CA LYS A 76 -15.12 8.80 -3.86
C LYS A 76 -16.57 8.88 -3.37
#